data_AF-A0A2C9L0H6-F1
#
_entry.id   AF-A0A2C9L0H6-F1
#
_cell.length_a   1.000
_cell.length_b   1.000
_cell.length_c   1.000
_cell.angle_alpha   90.00
_cell.angle_beta   90.00
_cell.angle_gamma   90.00
#
_symmetry.space_group_name_H-M   'P 1'
#
loop_
_entity.id
_entity.type
_entity.pdbx_description
1 polymer ?
#
loop_
_entity_poly.entity_id
_entity_poly.type
_entity_poly.pdbx_seq_one_letter_code
_entity_poly.pdbx_strand_id
1 'polypeptide(L)'
;GQNPLDLFELTGVNNNVRPVVLSDLTAGGTKSYRYLSTELANVVSALCSVVPTSTVCSNCMFEGGFAYEADPKYCDSFYQCVEGSSPVRKMCPAGTFWDGSQCNFMSSVSCPYAECTPNTVPGTRYPSGRCCNKYFECSNSQLVERACPIGQYFDSVSKQCSSAIDVTQVCQTTGRFECDVARQSSSSCNGFDYDPTRDPC
;
A
#
# COMPACT_ATOMS: atom_id res chain seq x y z
N GLY A 1 -1.27 -22.39 -16.68
CA GLY A 1 -2.29 -21.37 -16.37
C GLY A 1 -2.80 -21.66 -14.98
N GLN A 2 -2.50 -20.79 -14.02
CA GLN A 2 -2.91 -20.92 -12.63
C GLN A 2 -4.36 -20.47 -12.48
N ASN A 3 -5.31 -21.40 -12.52
CA ASN A 3 -6.56 -21.20 -11.83
C ASN A 3 -6.49 -22.07 -10.57
N PRO A 4 -6.47 -21.50 -9.35
CA PRO A 4 -6.72 -22.30 -8.16
C PRO A 4 -8.07 -22.98 -8.35
N LEU A 5 -8.10 -24.31 -8.32
CA LEU A 5 -9.33 -25.07 -8.46
C LEU A 5 -10.25 -24.72 -7.28
N ASP A 6 -11.31 -23.95 -7.54
CA ASP A 6 -12.32 -23.65 -6.55
C ASP A 6 -13.10 -24.93 -6.22
N LEU A 7 -13.12 -25.28 -4.93
CA LEU A 7 -13.85 -26.44 -4.44
C LEU A 7 -15.36 -26.30 -4.70
N PHE A 8 -15.88 -25.07 -4.75
CA PHE A 8 -17.28 -24.79 -5.09
C PHE A 8 -17.57 -25.07 -6.57
N GLU A 9 -16.69 -24.65 -7.48
CA GLU A 9 -16.81 -24.98 -8.91
C GLU A 9 -16.73 -26.49 -9.14
N LEU A 10 -15.81 -27.18 -8.47
CA LEU A 10 -15.67 -28.64 -8.54
C LEU A 10 -16.90 -29.37 -8.00
N THR A 11 -17.53 -28.89 -6.93
CA THR A 11 -18.81 -29.44 -6.47
C THR A 11 -19.93 -29.20 -7.46
N GLY A 12 -19.97 -28.05 -8.13
CA GLY A 12 -20.97 -27.74 -9.16
C GLY A 12 -20.90 -28.70 -10.36
N VAL A 13 -19.68 -29.04 -10.80
CA VAL A 13 -19.46 -30.00 -11.91
C VAL A 13 -19.72 -31.44 -11.46
N ASN A 14 -19.48 -31.77 -10.20
CA ASN A 14 -19.67 -33.12 -9.65
C ASN A 14 -21.04 -33.33 -8.97
N ASN A 15 -22.12 -32.73 -9.51
CA ASN A 15 -23.49 -32.89 -8.98
C ASN A 15 -23.62 -32.61 -7.46
N ASN A 16 -22.99 -31.56 -6.96
CA ASN A 16 -22.89 -31.20 -5.54
C ASN A 16 -22.21 -32.24 -4.63
N VAL A 17 -21.55 -33.25 -5.18
CA VAL A 17 -20.77 -34.23 -4.42
C VAL A 17 -19.37 -33.67 -4.21
N ARG A 18 -18.95 -33.53 -2.94
CA ARG A 18 -17.59 -33.10 -2.59
C ARG A 18 -16.57 -34.16 -3.02
N PRO A 19 -15.67 -33.87 -3.98
CA PRO A 19 -14.67 -34.83 -4.40
C PRO A 19 -13.65 -35.07 -3.28
N VAL A 20 -13.33 -36.34 -3.02
CA VAL A 20 -12.36 -36.75 -1.97
C VAL A 20 -11.00 -37.12 -2.58
N VAL A 21 -10.99 -37.46 -3.86
CA VAL A 21 -9.84 -37.94 -4.62
C VAL A 21 -9.91 -37.31 -6.00
N LEU A 22 -8.77 -36.89 -6.54
CA LEU A 22 -8.64 -36.47 -7.93
C LEU A 22 -7.85 -37.53 -8.68
N SER A 23 -8.38 -37.94 -9.83
CA SER A 23 -7.74 -38.91 -10.73
C SER A 23 -7.15 -38.18 -11.92
N ASP A 24 -5.83 -38.25 -12.09
CA ASP A 24 -5.19 -37.79 -13.31
C ASP A 24 -5.28 -38.90 -14.37
N LEU A 25 -6.08 -38.64 -15.41
CA LEU A 25 -6.31 -39.60 -16.51
C LEU A 25 -5.08 -39.75 -17.43
N THR A 26 -4.06 -38.90 -17.27
CA THR A 26 -2.84 -38.90 -18.11
C THR A 26 -1.62 -39.51 -17.43
N ALA A 27 -1.58 -39.49 -16.08
CA ALA A 27 -0.42 -39.95 -15.31
C ALA A 27 -0.63 -41.26 -14.51
N GLY A 28 -1.76 -41.95 -14.73
CA GLY A 28 -1.94 -43.33 -14.26
C GLY A 28 -2.06 -43.50 -12.74
N GLY A 29 -2.53 -42.48 -12.01
CA GLY A 29 -2.67 -42.58 -10.55
C GLY A 29 -3.74 -41.66 -9.97
N THR A 30 -4.44 -42.17 -8.95
CA THR A 30 -5.37 -41.39 -8.13
C THR A 30 -4.64 -40.81 -6.92
N LYS A 31 -4.77 -39.51 -6.68
CA LYS A 31 -4.21 -38.84 -5.49
C LYS A 31 -5.33 -38.28 -4.63
N SER A 32 -5.26 -38.48 -3.32
CA SER A 32 -6.24 -37.90 -2.39
C SER A 32 -6.12 -36.37 -2.38
N TYR A 33 -7.22 -35.67 -2.12
CA TYR A 33 -7.22 -34.21 -2.05
C TYR A 33 -6.21 -33.69 -1.00
N ARG A 34 -6.13 -34.34 0.17
CA ARG A 34 -5.15 -33.99 1.22
C ARG A 34 -3.70 -34.12 0.75
N TYR A 35 -3.43 -35.13 -0.09
CA TYR A 35 -2.09 -35.32 -0.63
C TYR A 35 -1.74 -34.21 -1.63
N LEU A 36 -2.68 -33.84 -2.50
CA LEU A 36 -2.49 -32.75 -3.45
C LEU A 36 -2.35 -31.38 -2.77
N SER A 37 -3.14 -31.12 -1.72
CA SER A 37 -2.98 -29.89 -0.93
C SER A 37 -1.62 -29.81 -0.25
N THR A 38 -1.09 -30.96 0.19
CA THR A 38 0.25 -31.05 0.80
C THR A 38 1.34 -30.84 -0.25
N GLU A 39 1.22 -31.44 -1.45
CA GLU A 39 2.15 -31.18 -2.56
C GLU A 39 2.15 -29.71 -2.97
N LEU A 40 0.97 -29.08 -3.09
CA LEU A 40 0.85 -27.65 -3.39
C LEU A 40 1.49 -26.80 -2.30
N ALA A 41 1.21 -27.10 -1.02
CA ALA A 41 1.82 -26.39 0.11
C ALA A 41 3.35 -26.53 0.12
N ASN A 42 3.88 -27.70 -0.23
CA ASN A 42 5.33 -27.93 -0.32
C ASN A 42 5.96 -27.14 -1.48
N VAL A 43 5.28 -27.05 -2.63
CA VAL A 43 5.74 -26.23 -3.76
C VAL A 43 5.72 -24.75 -3.37
N VAL A 44 4.64 -24.26 -2.76
CA VAL A 44 4.54 -22.88 -2.25
C VAL A 44 5.64 -22.60 -1.23
N SER A 45 5.87 -23.50 -0.28
CA SER A 45 6.92 -23.38 0.74
C SER A 45 8.33 -23.35 0.13
N ALA A 46 8.60 -24.21 -0.85
CA ALA A 46 9.87 -24.25 -1.56
C ALA A 46 10.12 -22.96 -2.37
N LEU A 47 9.07 -22.37 -2.96
CA LEU A 47 9.14 -21.09 -3.66
C LEU A 47 9.28 -19.90 -2.69
N CYS A 48 8.71 -19.98 -1.49
CA CYS A 48 8.74 -18.92 -0.47
C CYS A 48 9.91 -19.02 0.54
N SER A 49 10.92 -19.86 0.28
CA SER A 49 12.05 -20.11 1.21
C SER A 49 13.14 -19.04 1.24
N VAL A 50 13.05 -18.00 0.41
CA VAL A 50 13.99 -16.87 0.47
C VAL A 50 13.40 -15.82 1.39
N VAL A 51 14.04 -15.58 2.54
CA VAL A 51 13.70 -14.45 3.43
C VAL A 51 14.51 -13.24 2.97
N PRO A 52 13.93 -12.21 2.33
CA PRO A 52 14.68 -11.01 2.00
C PRO A 52 14.61 -10.06 3.19
N THR A 53 15.77 -9.65 3.66
CA THR A 53 15.92 -8.41 4.42
C THR A 53 15.48 -7.26 3.51
N SER A 54 14.38 -6.59 3.89
CA SER A 54 13.49 -5.71 3.09
C SER A 54 12.24 -6.46 2.61
N THR A 55 11.15 -6.32 3.37
CA THR A 55 9.86 -7.05 3.28
C THR A 55 8.96 -6.68 2.10
N VAL A 56 9.36 -5.73 1.26
CA VAL A 56 8.56 -5.21 0.14
C VAL A 56 8.94 -5.94 -1.15
N CYS A 57 7.94 -6.38 -1.91
CA CYS A 57 8.02 -7.15 -3.16
C CYS A 57 8.50 -8.61 -3.02
N SER A 58 8.51 -9.16 -1.80
CA SER A 58 9.06 -10.50 -1.51
C SER A 58 8.15 -11.66 -1.93
N ASN A 59 6.85 -11.42 -2.13
CA ASN A 59 5.84 -12.44 -2.41
C ASN A 59 5.02 -12.15 -3.68
N CYS A 60 5.52 -11.32 -4.59
CA CYS A 60 4.74 -10.87 -5.73
C CYS A 60 4.56 -11.98 -6.78
N MET A 61 3.30 -12.33 -7.05
CA MET A 61 2.94 -13.02 -8.30
C MET A 61 2.89 -11.98 -9.41
N PHE A 62 3.79 -12.07 -10.38
CA PHE A 62 3.87 -11.14 -11.50
C PHE A 62 2.87 -11.54 -12.60
N GLU A 63 1.64 -11.02 -12.57
CA GLU A 63 0.78 -11.09 -13.76
C GLU A 63 1.30 -10.10 -14.80
N GLY A 64 1.82 -10.60 -15.92
CA GLY A 64 2.33 -9.74 -17.00
C GLY A 64 3.68 -9.05 -16.71
N GLY A 65 4.45 -9.54 -15.73
CA GLY A 65 5.84 -9.10 -15.47
C GLY A 65 6.00 -7.96 -14.45
N PHE A 66 4.92 -7.46 -13.86
CA PHE A 66 4.98 -6.51 -12.74
C PHE A 66 3.89 -6.80 -11.70
N ALA A 67 4.07 -6.28 -10.49
CA ALA A 67 3.11 -6.36 -9.39
C ALA A 67 3.11 -5.04 -8.60
N TYR A 68 2.11 -4.86 -7.74
CA TYR A 68 2.02 -3.71 -6.84
C TYR A 68 1.87 -4.16 -5.40
N GLU A 69 2.50 -3.45 -4.48
CA GLU A 69 2.40 -3.71 -3.04
C GLU A 69 2.19 -2.41 -2.27
N ALA A 70 1.37 -2.45 -1.22
CA ALA A 70 1.13 -1.27 -0.39
C ALA A 70 2.42 -0.84 0.34
N ASP A 71 2.64 0.46 0.50
CA ASP A 71 3.71 0.95 1.36
C ASP A 71 3.36 0.70 2.84
N PRO A 72 4.24 0.01 3.61
CA PRO A 72 3.99 -0.35 5.01
C PRO A 72 4.11 0.83 5.99
N LYS A 73 4.32 2.04 5.49
CA LYS A 73 4.47 3.26 6.30
C LYS A 73 3.51 4.36 5.86
N TYR A 74 3.18 4.41 4.57
CA TYR A 74 2.54 5.56 3.96
C TYR A 74 1.37 5.16 3.03
N CYS A 75 0.15 5.44 3.47
CA CYS A 75 -1.09 5.09 2.76
C CYS A 75 -1.21 5.67 1.34
N ASP A 76 -0.52 6.78 1.08
CA ASP A 76 -0.54 7.54 -0.18
C ASP A 76 0.46 7.01 -1.21
N SER A 77 1.06 5.85 -0.93
CA SER A 77 2.11 5.29 -1.77
C SER A 77 2.06 3.78 -1.81
N PHE A 78 2.68 3.26 -2.86
CA PHE A 78 2.74 1.84 -3.15
C PHE A 78 4.03 1.57 -3.90
N TYR A 79 4.47 0.32 -3.91
CA TYR A 79 5.64 -0.11 -4.66
C TYR A 79 5.20 -0.78 -5.94
N GLN A 80 5.86 -0.43 -7.04
CA GLN A 80 5.85 -1.26 -8.25
C GLN A 80 7.02 -2.22 -8.19
N CYS A 81 6.70 -3.50 -8.25
CA CYS A 81 7.63 -4.61 -8.26
C CYS A 81 7.77 -5.11 -9.69
N VAL A 82 9.00 -5.29 -10.15
CA VAL A 82 9.33 -5.94 -11.43
C VAL A 82 10.31 -7.06 -11.13
N GLU A 83 10.14 -8.20 -11.77
CA GLU A 83 11.02 -9.35 -11.56
C GLU A 83 12.49 -8.97 -11.79
N GLY A 84 13.36 -9.32 -10.85
CA GLY A 84 14.80 -9.02 -10.91
C GLY A 84 15.20 -7.55 -10.72
N SER A 85 14.25 -6.65 -10.42
CA SER A 85 14.52 -5.21 -10.19
C SER A 85 14.23 -4.80 -8.75
N SER A 86 14.85 -3.71 -8.30
CA SER A 86 14.54 -3.11 -7.00
C SER A 86 13.12 -2.52 -7.00
N PRO A 87 12.37 -2.61 -5.88
CA PRO A 87 11.05 -2.00 -5.75
C PRO A 87 11.10 -0.50 -6.05
N VAL A 88 10.23 -0.03 -6.94
CA VAL A 88 10.10 1.40 -7.23
C VAL A 88 8.92 1.95 -6.45
N ARG A 89 9.18 2.81 -5.47
CA ARG A 89 8.12 3.51 -4.74
C ARG A 89 7.41 4.49 -5.68
N LYS A 90 6.09 4.42 -5.70
CA LYS A 90 5.17 5.31 -6.40
C LYS A 90 4.25 6.00 -5.41
N MET A 91 3.85 7.21 -5.75
CA MET A 91 2.91 8.00 -4.95
C MET A 91 1.60 8.10 -5.71
N CYS A 92 0.50 8.06 -4.95
CA CYS A 92 -0.82 8.38 -5.45
C CYS A 92 -0.93 9.89 -5.74
N PRO A 93 -1.85 10.29 -6.64
CA PRO A 93 -2.22 11.69 -6.80
C PRO A 93 -2.58 12.35 -5.47
N ALA A 94 -2.38 13.67 -5.37
CA ALA A 94 -2.69 14.43 -4.16
C ALA A 94 -4.10 14.16 -3.64
N GLY A 95 -4.22 13.94 -2.32
CA GLY A 95 -5.49 13.64 -1.65
C GLY A 95 -6.05 12.22 -1.90
N THR A 96 -5.31 11.35 -2.60
CA THR A 96 -5.70 9.96 -2.84
C THR A 96 -4.70 8.96 -2.25
N PHE A 97 -5.15 7.73 -2.04
CA PHE A 97 -4.44 6.70 -1.28
C PHE A 97 -4.61 5.34 -1.92
N TRP A 98 -3.63 4.47 -1.72
CA TRP A 98 -3.61 3.15 -2.30
C TRP A 98 -4.61 2.23 -1.60
N ASP A 99 -5.62 1.76 -2.34
CA ASP A 99 -6.62 0.81 -1.82
C ASP A 99 -6.20 -0.66 -1.93
N GLY A 100 -4.98 -0.93 -2.44
CA GLY A 100 -4.51 -2.27 -2.79
C GLY A 100 -4.48 -2.53 -4.30
N SER A 101 -5.19 -1.72 -5.08
CA SER A 101 -5.33 -1.87 -6.53
C SER A 101 -5.17 -0.56 -7.32
N GLN A 102 -5.65 0.54 -6.76
CA GLN A 102 -5.64 1.85 -7.38
C GLN A 102 -5.61 2.95 -6.32
N CYS A 103 -5.36 4.18 -6.77
CA CYS A 103 -5.42 5.36 -5.90
C CYS A 103 -6.86 5.87 -5.82
N ASN A 104 -7.40 5.94 -4.60
CA ASN A 104 -8.78 6.31 -4.33
C ASN A 104 -8.87 7.29 -3.15
N PHE A 105 -10.04 7.88 -2.91
CA PHE A 105 -10.26 8.75 -1.75
C PHE A 105 -10.17 7.95 -0.45
N MET A 106 -9.70 8.60 0.61
CA MET A 106 -9.49 7.96 1.92
C MET A 106 -10.75 7.31 2.51
N SER A 107 -11.94 7.83 2.17
CA SER A 107 -13.23 7.26 2.57
C SER A 107 -13.48 5.85 2.02
N SER A 108 -12.73 5.45 1.00
CA SER A 108 -12.85 4.17 0.28
C SER A 108 -11.59 3.32 0.39
N VAL A 109 -10.60 3.77 1.17
CA VAL A 109 -9.30 3.10 1.31
C VAL A 109 -9.20 2.51 2.70
N SER A 110 -8.92 1.21 2.77
CA SER A 110 -8.63 0.54 4.03
C SER A 110 -7.15 0.68 4.37
N CYS A 111 -6.72 1.87 4.81
CA CYS A 111 -5.32 2.03 5.21
C CYS A 111 -5.08 1.52 6.64
N PRO A 112 -4.21 0.51 6.84
CA PRO A 112 -3.89 0.01 8.17
C PRO A 112 -3.21 1.06 9.07
N TYR A 113 -2.62 2.10 8.48
CA TYR A 113 -1.88 3.13 9.21
C TYR A 113 -2.69 4.42 9.43
N ALA A 114 -3.92 4.49 8.93
CA ALA A 114 -4.78 5.66 9.07
C ALA A 114 -6.26 5.28 9.17
N GLU A 115 -6.62 4.69 10.32
CA GLU A 115 -7.99 4.27 10.63
C GLU A 115 -8.83 5.42 11.20
N CYS A 116 -9.90 5.81 10.50
CA CYS A 116 -10.89 6.75 11.02
C CYS A 116 -12.28 6.13 11.01
N THR A 117 -12.59 5.40 12.06
CA THR A 117 -13.87 4.72 12.27
C THR A 117 -14.67 5.44 13.38
N PRO A 118 -15.93 5.06 13.64
CA PRO A 118 -16.67 5.58 14.80
C PRO A 118 -16.00 5.33 16.15
N ASN A 119 -15.09 4.35 16.22
CA ASN A 119 -14.34 4.01 17.43
C ASN A 119 -12.98 4.72 17.53
N THR A 120 -12.53 5.40 16.48
CA THR A 120 -11.28 6.14 16.51
C THR A 120 -11.44 7.36 17.41
N VAL A 121 -10.45 7.60 18.29
CA VAL A 121 -10.43 8.79 19.14
C VAL A 121 -10.46 10.05 18.27
N PRO A 122 -11.44 10.96 18.48
CA PRO A 122 -11.49 12.22 17.75
C PRO A 122 -10.18 13.01 17.90
N GLY A 123 -9.68 13.54 16.79
CA GLY A 123 -8.42 14.27 16.77
C GLY A 123 -7.17 13.39 16.57
N THR A 124 -7.32 12.07 16.37
CA THR A 124 -6.19 11.22 15.96
C THR A 124 -5.63 11.73 14.62
N ARG A 125 -4.30 11.85 14.53
CA ARG A 125 -3.62 12.42 13.36
C ARG A 125 -2.73 11.43 12.63
N TYR A 126 -2.68 11.59 11.31
CA TYR A 126 -1.90 10.75 10.41
C TYR A 126 -1.09 11.62 9.45
N PRO A 127 0.13 11.19 9.08
CA PRO A 127 0.93 11.95 8.12
C PRO A 127 0.15 12.10 6.82
N SER A 128 0.10 13.32 6.26
CA SER A 128 -0.39 13.46 4.89
C SER A 128 0.62 12.83 3.94
N GLY A 129 0.15 12.52 2.73
CA GLY A 129 0.98 11.82 1.78
C GLY A 129 2.06 12.66 1.13
N ARG A 130 1.63 13.80 0.58
CA ARG A 130 2.46 14.58 -0.34
C ARG A 130 3.18 15.74 0.33
N CYS A 131 2.55 16.41 1.30
CA CYS A 131 3.06 17.64 1.90
C CYS A 131 3.50 17.41 3.34
N CYS A 132 4.79 17.63 3.64
CA CYS A 132 5.30 17.35 4.98
C CYS A 132 4.79 18.30 6.07
N ASN A 133 4.21 19.44 5.70
CA ASN A 133 3.48 20.35 6.59
C ASN A 133 2.00 20.02 6.72
N LYS A 134 1.44 19.05 5.97
CA LYS A 134 0.03 18.65 6.08
C LYS A 134 -0.11 17.31 6.78
N TYR A 135 -1.28 17.11 7.39
CA TYR A 135 -1.67 15.89 8.08
C TYR A 135 -3.17 15.65 7.96
N PHE A 136 -3.60 14.41 8.12
CA PHE A 136 -5.02 14.09 8.25
C PHE A 136 -5.38 14.02 9.73
N GLU A 137 -6.54 14.56 10.08
CA GLU A 137 -7.13 14.46 11.41
C GLU A 137 -8.46 13.74 11.32
N CYS A 138 -8.65 12.73 12.15
CA CYS A 138 -9.91 12.01 12.23
C CYS A 138 -10.96 12.83 12.98
N SER A 139 -12.07 13.14 12.31
CA SER A 139 -13.22 13.85 12.86
C SER A 139 -14.50 13.21 12.34
N ASN A 140 -15.39 12.77 13.24
CA ASN A 140 -16.68 12.15 12.88
C ASN A 140 -16.55 11.00 11.86
N SER A 141 -15.57 10.10 12.05
CA SER A 141 -15.29 8.97 11.14
C SER A 141 -14.91 9.40 9.71
N GLN A 142 -14.43 10.63 9.56
CA GLN A 142 -13.88 11.15 8.31
C GLN A 142 -12.48 11.71 8.56
N LEU A 143 -11.56 11.41 7.64
CA LEU A 143 -10.23 12.01 7.64
C LEU A 143 -10.28 13.36 6.95
N VAL A 144 -9.96 14.41 7.70
CA VAL A 144 -9.94 15.78 7.23
C VAL A 144 -8.49 16.23 7.10
N GLU A 145 -8.08 16.69 5.92
CA GLU A 145 -6.75 17.26 5.74
C GLU A 145 -6.63 18.59 6.49
N ARG A 146 -5.50 18.77 7.18
CA ARG A 146 -5.12 20.00 7.88
C ARG A 146 -3.67 20.33 7.57
N ALA A 147 -3.32 21.59 7.74
CA ALA A 147 -1.93 22.06 7.66
C ALA A 147 -1.42 22.42 9.05
N CYS A 148 -0.13 22.17 9.26
CA CYS A 148 0.61 22.69 10.39
C CYS A 148 0.73 24.22 10.31
N PRO A 149 0.94 24.91 11.44
CA PRO A 149 1.30 26.32 11.43
C PRO A 149 2.53 26.57 10.56
N ILE A 150 2.62 27.78 10.01
CA ILE A 150 3.73 28.24 9.16
C ILE A 150 5.08 27.91 9.83
N GLY A 151 5.99 27.33 9.06
CA GLY A 151 7.31 26.91 9.53
C GLY A 151 7.33 25.69 10.47
N GLN A 152 6.21 24.98 10.61
CA GLN A 152 6.13 23.70 11.32
C GLN A 152 5.78 22.55 10.38
N TYR A 153 6.24 21.36 10.74
CA TYR A 153 6.06 20.16 9.96
C TYR A 153 5.46 19.06 10.81
N PHE A 154 4.70 18.16 10.18
CA PHE A 154 4.03 17.10 10.90
C PHE A 154 5.02 16.00 11.28
N ASP A 155 5.26 15.85 12.56
CA ASP A 155 6.04 14.75 13.10
C ASP A 155 5.18 13.49 13.20
N SER A 156 5.46 12.52 12.35
CA SER A 156 4.75 11.23 12.33
C SER A 156 4.96 10.38 13.58
N VAL A 157 5.97 10.69 14.42
CA VAL A 157 6.27 9.99 15.68
C VAL A 157 5.45 10.58 16.82
N SER A 158 5.57 11.89 17.09
CA SER A 158 4.78 12.55 18.14
C SER A 158 3.32 12.82 17.75
N LYS A 159 2.96 12.69 16.47
CA LYS A 159 1.66 13.03 15.89
C LYS A 159 1.29 14.52 16.06
N GLN A 160 2.30 15.40 16.11
CA GLN A 160 2.13 16.84 16.31
C GLN A 160 2.91 17.65 15.28
N CYS A 161 2.52 18.91 15.13
CA CYS A 161 3.31 19.88 14.37
C CYS A 161 4.50 20.36 15.21
N SER A 162 5.69 20.39 14.61
CA SER A 162 6.91 20.81 15.29
C SER A 162 7.85 21.52 14.30
N SER A 163 8.51 22.57 14.77
CA SER A 163 9.60 23.25 14.05
C SER A 163 10.97 22.64 14.34
N ALA A 164 11.05 21.69 15.28
CA ALA A 164 12.31 21.11 15.76
C ALA A 164 12.68 19.79 15.09
N ILE A 165 11.95 19.38 14.04
CA ILE A 165 12.23 18.14 13.31
C ILE A 165 13.23 18.36 12.19
N ASP A 166 13.94 17.30 11.82
CA ASP A 166 14.77 17.28 10.63
C ASP A 166 13.90 17.27 9.37
N VAL A 167 13.74 18.46 8.78
CA VAL A 167 12.94 18.69 7.57
C VAL A 167 13.48 17.88 6.39
N THR A 168 14.80 17.70 6.27
CA THR A 168 15.42 16.87 5.24
C THR A 168 14.92 15.44 5.34
N GLN A 169 14.86 14.91 6.56
CA GLN A 169 14.40 13.55 6.80
C GLN A 169 12.90 13.37 6.65
N VAL A 170 12.10 14.40 6.95
CA VAL A 170 10.63 14.31 6.85
C VAL A 170 10.13 14.57 5.43
N CYS A 171 10.73 15.52 4.72
CA CYS A 171 10.30 15.95 3.40
C CYS A 171 11.18 15.30 2.31
N GLN A 172 12.48 15.64 2.28
CA GLN A 172 13.34 15.39 1.12
C GLN A 172 13.66 13.90 0.93
N THR A 173 14.04 13.17 1.98
CA THR A 173 14.40 11.74 1.85
C THR A 173 13.20 10.82 1.66
N THR A 174 11.98 11.28 1.99
CA THR A 174 10.73 10.51 1.84
C THR A 174 10.00 10.79 0.53
N GLY A 175 10.53 11.70 -0.30
CA GLY A 175 9.88 12.15 -1.53
C GLY A 175 8.64 13.00 -1.28
N ARG A 176 8.55 13.64 -0.12
CA ARG A 176 7.48 14.56 0.26
C ARG A 176 7.92 15.99 0.05
N PHE A 177 7.01 16.82 -0.39
CA PHE A 177 7.33 18.17 -0.80
C PHE A 177 7.15 19.16 0.35
N GLU A 178 8.06 20.12 0.39
CA GLU A 178 7.92 21.37 1.13
C GLU A 178 7.09 22.31 0.25
N CYS A 179 6.07 23.00 0.79
CA CYS A 179 5.88 24.42 0.50
C CYS A 179 4.81 25.02 1.45
N ASP A 180 4.91 26.34 1.63
CA ASP A 180 4.23 27.16 2.63
C ASP A 180 3.73 28.42 1.86
N VAL A 181 2.61 28.30 1.14
CA VAL A 181 2.16 29.26 0.10
C VAL A 181 1.77 30.65 0.64
N ALA A 182 1.92 30.91 1.94
CA ALA A 182 1.43 32.15 2.53
C ALA A 182 2.25 33.41 2.15
N ARG A 183 3.40 33.33 1.44
CA ARG A 183 4.26 34.54 1.37
C ARG A 183 5.16 34.89 0.19
N GLN A 184 5.05 34.35 -1.03
CA GLN A 184 5.77 35.01 -2.15
C GLN A 184 4.97 35.10 -3.46
N SER A 185 4.83 36.33 -3.94
CA SER A 185 4.64 36.70 -5.34
C SER A 185 5.91 36.39 -6.17
N SER A 186 6.54 35.24 -5.94
CA SER A 186 7.62 34.71 -6.75
C SER A 186 7.34 33.22 -6.94
N SER A 187 7.18 32.86 -8.19
CA SER A 187 6.85 31.52 -8.69
C SER A 187 8.05 30.59 -8.63
N SER A 188 8.67 30.39 -7.46
CA SER A 188 9.82 29.47 -7.36
C SER A 188 10.00 28.91 -5.95
N CYS A 189 9.51 27.70 -5.69
CA CYS A 189 10.01 26.86 -4.61
C CYS A 189 11.50 26.57 -4.96
N ASN A 190 12.45 27.25 -4.30
CA ASN A 190 13.89 27.25 -4.61
C ASN A 190 14.51 25.83 -4.57
N GLY A 191 14.49 25.12 -5.70
CA GLY A 191 15.14 23.82 -5.87
C GLY A 191 14.26 22.60 -5.58
N PHE A 192 12.94 22.75 -5.54
CA PHE A 192 12.01 21.63 -5.38
C PHE A 192 11.30 21.31 -6.69
N ASP A 193 11.13 20.02 -6.98
CA ASP A 193 10.33 19.58 -8.13
C ASP A 193 8.89 20.07 -7.92
N TYR A 194 8.36 20.79 -8.92
CA TYR A 194 6.93 21.06 -8.98
C TYR A 194 6.20 19.72 -8.98
N ASP A 195 5.18 19.60 -8.15
CA ASP A 195 4.24 18.51 -8.27
C ASP A 195 3.80 18.39 -9.76
N PRO A 196 3.88 17.20 -10.40
CA PRO A 196 3.38 17.01 -11.77
C PRO A 196 1.89 17.35 -11.95
N THR A 197 1.09 17.46 -10.88
CA THR A 197 -0.29 17.98 -10.89
C THR A 197 -0.40 19.49 -10.64
N ARG A 198 0.74 20.19 -10.50
CA ARG A 198 0.83 21.62 -10.15
C ARG A 198 0.14 21.99 -8.84
N ASP A 199 0.03 21.06 -7.91
CA ASP A 199 -0.50 21.32 -6.58
C ASP A 199 0.66 21.74 -5.67
N PRO A 200 0.82 23.04 -5.35
CA PRO A 200 1.79 23.44 -4.36
C PRO A 200 1.32 22.93 -2.99
N CYS A 201 2.21 22.20 -2.31
CA CYS A 201 2.22 22.32 -0.85
C CYS A 201 2.36 23.83 -0.52
#